data_AF-A0A2D4TUB6-F1
#
_entry.id   AF-A0A2D4TUB6-F1
#
_cell.length_a   1.000
_cell.length_b   1.000
_cell.length_c   1.000
_cell.angle_alpha   90.00
_cell.angle_beta   90.00
_cell.angle_gamma   90.00
#
_symmetry.space_group_name_H-M   'P 1'
#
loop_
_entity.id
_entity.type
_entity.pdbx_description
1 polymer ?
#
loop_
_entity_poly.entity_id
_entity_poly.type
_entity_poly.pdbx_seq_one_letter_code
_entity_poly.pdbx_strand_id
1 'polypeptide(L)'
;MSVWCKYIHLASLLFLFSCNDSSNTTVNQPVDPITEEQNSLYVTNQWEASNPAEEDFDETMLLEAFDYGMSDGTFTQSVLVVRNEKIAYEEYRGITEQEKQLLIANNTPEDLYKNFDFRDRFSLASSWSVAKSFLSILIGIAIDKGFIDSIDVQASSFIYEWENDDRSLVSIRELLNMRSGLVPVCRGENEEPIICQSYTSSGGDLLPFPDVTALCIDRQIADTGVIQPWFSDSITWEEDYFYYINCDTQVLGEILQRAIGGDLETFAEINLFSKIGFDNYWWTDKTSNQLAYCCLDAVPRDFAKFGQLMLNYGSWGDEQIVSETYINEIKSIHPNLVVTERNRSYAYGMQFWTFSFPITQEDGNEFPTYPIYSAIGFDGQYIIIDFEKNMVVIRNSLYHPYITTGERVVNVSGDLLTEVNFPNTLPSTLGLNPNFDTNQFLYKIHKSIIR
;
A
#
# COMPACT_ATOMS: atom_id res chain seq x y z
N MET A 1 59.43 -45.93 -23.70
CA MET A 1 60.10 -44.70 -23.23
C MET A 1 59.59 -44.45 -21.80
N SER A 2 60.21 -45.03 -20.76
CA SER A 2 61.36 -44.53 -19.96
C SER A 2 61.14 -43.11 -19.42
N VAL A 3 61.42 -42.71 -18.17
CA VAL A 3 61.97 -43.30 -16.92
C VAL A 3 61.71 -42.23 -15.81
N TRP A 4 61.70 -42.67 -14.55
CA TRP A 4 61.63 -41.95 -13.26
C TRP A 4 62.69 -40.83 -12.99
N CYS A 5 62.41 -39.93 -12.02
CA CYS A 5 63.23 -39.58 -10.81
C CYS A 5 62.68 -38.30 -10.13
N LYS A 6 62.22 -38.28 -8.87
CA LYS A 6 62.88 -38.35 -7.53
C LYS A 6 63.21 -36.97 -6.89
N TYR A 7 62.72 -36.81 -5.65
CA TYR A 7 63.01 -35.80 -4.62
C TYR A 7 64.51 -35.65 -4.28
N ILE A 8 64.89 -34.51 -3.65
CA ILE A 8 65.78 -34.42 -2.46
C ILE A 8 65.82 -32.98 -1.88
N HIS A 9 65.76 -32.90 -0.55
CA HIS A 9 65.99 -31.73 0.32
C HIS A 9 67.44 -31.22 0.29
N LEU A 10 67.66 -29.93 0.58
CA LEU A 10 68.87 -29.49 1.27
C LEU A 10 68.58 -28.35 2.24
N ALA A 11 68.92 -28.58 3.50
CA ALA A 11 68.97 -27.60 4.57
C ALA A 11 70.31 -26.85 4.53
N SER A 12 70.30 -25.58 4.89
CA SER A 12 71.51 -24.85 5.27
C SER A 12 71.20 -23.87 6.41
N LEU A 13 71.67 -24.25 7.60
CA LEU A 13 71.81 -23.41 8.78
C LEU A 13 72.91 -22.36 8.56
N LEU A 14 72.65 -21.11 8.94
CA LEU A 14 73.67 -20.14 9.31
C LEU A 14 73.19 -19.38 10.56
N PHE A 15 74.02 -19.41 11.61
CA PHE A 15 73.81 -18.81 12.92
C PHE A 15 74.30 -17.34 12.96
N LEU A 16 73.46 -16.52 13.61
CA LEU A 16 73.73 -15.34 14.47
C LEU A 16 74.62 -14.20 14.00
N PHE A 17 74.07 -12.98 14.06
CA PHE A 17 74.57 -11.94 14.98
C PHE A 17 73.42 -11.06 15.51
N SER A 18 73.53 -10.76 16.80
CA SER A 18 72.66 -9.90 17.62
C SER A 18 72.91 -8.42 17.32
N CYS A 19 71.84 -7.64 17.22
CA CYS A 19 71.81 -6.25 17.69
C CYS A 19 70.44 -6.01 18.34
N ASN A 20 70.48 -5.72 19.64
CA ASN A 20 69.36 -5.32 20.46
C ASN A 20 69.22 -3.80 20.30
N ASP A 21 68.14 -3.34 19.69
CA ASP A 21 67.71 -1.94 19.79
C ASP A 21 66.27 -1.89 20.29
N SER A 22 66.13 -1.34 21.48
CA SER A 22 64.88 -1.04 22.16
C SER A 22 64.23 0.18 21.52
N SER A 23 63.14 -0.01 20.79
CA SER A 23 62.18 1.05 20.49
C SER A 23 60.77 0.56 20.73
N ASN A 24 60.05 1.23 21.63
CA ASN A 24 58.62 1.07 21.86
C ASN A 24 57.86 1.29 20.55
N THR A 25 57.40 0.22 19.92
CA THR A 25 56.33 0.25 18.94
C THR A 25 55.12 -0.44 19.55
N THR A 26 54.08 0.36 19.81
CA THR A 26 52.72 -0.10 20.10
C THR A 26 52.32 -1.14 19.06
N VAL A 27 52.06 -2.37 19.51
CA VAL A 27 51.44 -3.41 18.70
C VAL A 27 50.02 -2.91 18.39
N ASN A 28 49.78 -2.48 17.15
CA ASN A 28 48.42 -2.39 16.64
C ASN A 28 47.85 -3.81 16.64
N GLN A 29 46.92 -4.06 17.55
CA GLN A 29 46.00 -5.18 17.44
C GLN A 29 45.30 -5.08 16.07
N PRO A 30 45.05 -6.20 15.38
CA PRO A 30 44.14 -6.17 14.24
C PRO A 30 42.80 -5.67 14.78
N VAL A 31 42.32 -4.56 14.24
CA VAL A 31 40.92 -4.17 14.42
C VAL A 31 40.13 -5.24 13.66
N ASP A 32 39.38 -6.06 14.37
CA ASP A 32 38.42 -6.97 13.73
C ASP A 32 37.58 -6.16 12.74
N PRO A 33 37.27 -6.69 11.54
CA PRO A 33 36.39 -5.98 10.63
C PRO A 33 35.10 -5.71 11.40
N ILE A 34 34.71 -4.44 11.48
CA ILE A 34 33.38 -4.05 11.95
C ILE A 34 32.43 -4.71 10.95
N THR A 35 31.86 -5.86 11.32
CA THR A 35 30.71 -6.39 10.62
C THR A 35 29.60 -5.38 10.87
N GLU A 36 29.23 -4.60 9.86
CA GLU A 36 27.98 -3.86 9.88
C GLU A 36 26.89 -4.86 10.25
N GLU A 37 26.25 -4.63 11.40
CA GLU A 37 25.16 -5.46 11.87
C GLU A 37 24.02 -5.29 10.86
N GLN A 38 23.79 -6.30 10.03
CA GLN A 38 22.75 -6.24 8.99
C GLN A 38 21.39 -6.05 9.67
N ASN A 39 20.65 -5.01 9.25
CA ASN A 39 19.32 -4.71 9.79
C ASN A 39 18.42 -5.95 9.70
N SER A 40 17.88 -6.40 10.85
CA SER A 40 17.11 -7.64 10.93
C SER A 40 15.81 -7.60 10.11
N LEU A 41 15.33 -6.40 9.74
CA LEU A 41 14.24 -6.21 8.80
C LEU A 41 14.53 -6.87 7.45
N TYR A 42 15.76 -6.78 6.95
CA TYR A 42 16.11 -7.31 5.61
C TYR A 42 16.60 -8.76 5.66
N VAL A 43 17.06 -9.23 6.82
CA VAL A 43 17.55 -10.61 7.00
C VAL A 43 16.43 -11.56 7.42
N THR A 44 15.51 -11.10 8.25
CA THR A 44 14.47 -11.94 8.88
C THR A 44 13.05 -11.44 8.65
N ASN A 45 12.87 -10.31 7.94
CA ASN A 45 11.57 -9.65 7.77
C ASN A 45 10.87 -9.32 9.10
N GLN A 46 11.67 -9.08 10.16
CA GLN A 46 11.19 -8.70 11.48
C GLN A 46 11.59 -7.26 11.78
N TRP A 47 10.62 -6.49 12.25
CA TRP A 47 10.87 -5.13 12.71
C TRP A 47 11.64 -5.10 14.02
N GLU A 48 12.62 -4.22 14.09
CA GLU A 48 13.20 -3.77 15.34
C GLU A 48 12.33 -2.67 15.93
N ALA A 49 12.02 -2.79 17.22
CA ALA A 49 11.42 -1.71 17.98
C ALA A 49 12.54 -0.78 18.48
N SER A 50 12.30 0.52 18.37
CA SER A 50 13.12 1.57 18.98
C SER A 50 12.34 2.24 20.11
N ASN A 51 12.90 3.29 20.69
CA ASN A 51 12.12 4.25 21.46
C ASN A 51 11.99 5.58 20.71
N PRO A 52 10.93 6.37 20.95
CA PRO A 52 10.68 7.60 20.21
C PRO A 52 11.87 8.57 20.17
N ALA A 53 12.58 8.74 21.29
CA ALA A 53 13.71 9.66 21.39
C ALA A 53 14.90 9.25 20.53
N GLU A 54 15.15 7.94 20.37
CA GLU A 54 16.19 7.42 19.48
C GLU A 54 15.88 7.65 17.99
N GLU A 55 14.61 7.83 17.64
CA GLU A 55 14.15 8.14 16.29
C GLU A 55 13.79 9.63 16.10
N ASP A 56 14.43 10.50 16.88
CA ASP A 56 14.28 11.96 16.85
C ASP A 56 12.82 12.43 17.03
N PHE A 57 12.08 11.80 17.94
CA PHE A 57 10.77 12.27 18.38
C PHE A 57 10.81 12.78 19.83
N ASP A 58 10.09 13.86 20.09
CA ASP A 58 9.64 14.25 21.42
C ASP A 58 8.58 13.24 21.85
N GLU A 59 8.93 12.40 22.81
CA GLU A 59 8.09 11.31 23.28
C GLU A 59 6.72 11.79 23.78
N THR A 60 6.66 12.94 24.46
CA THR A 60 5.39 13.46 24.98
C THR A 60 4.48 13.88 23.84
N MET A 61 5.01 14.62 22.87
CA MET A 61 4.24 15.07 21.71
C MET A 61 3.82 13.91 20.80
N LEU A 62 4.65 12.87 20.69
CA LEU A 62 4.29 11.67 19.93
C LEU A 62 3.16 10.90 20.61
N LEU A 63 3.22 10.72 21.93
CA LEU A 63 2.14 10.09 22.70
C LEU A 63 0.83 10.89 22.58
N GLU A 64 0.87 12.23 22.63
CA GLU A 64 -0.31 13.08 22.37
C GLU A 64 -0.87 12.90 20.95
N ALA A 65 -0.02 12.63 19.96
CA ALA A 65 -0.46 12.31 18.60
C ALA A 65 -1.16 10.94 18.56
N PHE A 66 -0.62 9.94 19.26
CA PHE A 66 -1.22 8.61 19.37
C PHE A 66 -2.54 8.63 20.16
N ASP A 67 -2.64 9.40 21.25
CA ASP A 67 -3.89 9.63 21.98
C ASP A 67 -5.00 10.17 21.04
N TYR A 68 -4.64 11.06 20.12
CA TYR A 68 -5.56 11.52 19.07
C TYR A 68 -5.91 10.39 18.08
N GLY A 69 -4.89 9.69 17.57
CA GLY A 69 -5.02 8.59 16.62
C GLY A 69 -5.92 7.44 17.12
N MET A 70 -5.83 7.18 18.42
CA MET A 70 -6.48 6.09 19.13
C MET A 70 -7.74 6.55 19.88
N SER A 71 -8.10 7.83 19.78
CA SER A 71 -9.25 8.38 20.49
C SER A 71 -10.56 7.65 20.19
N ASP A 72 -11.46 7.67 21.16
CA ASP A 72 -12.80 7.08 21.06
C ASP A 72 -13.59 7.68 19.87
N GLY A 73 -14.30 6.82 19.13
CA GLY A 73 -15.12 7.24 17.99
C GLY A 73 -14.35 7.29 16.67
N THR A 74 -13.04 7.11 16.69
CA THR A 74 -12.23 6.97 15.46
C THR A 74 -12.32 5.57 14.86
N PHE A 75 -12.75 4.57 15.65
CA PHE A 75 -12.73 3.14 15.29
C PHE A 75 -11.35 2.65 14.83
N THR A 76 -10.27 3.29 15.31
CA THR A 76 -8.91 2.87 15.00
C THR A 76 -8.58 1.57 15.72
N GLN A 77 -8.01 0.61 14.98
CA GLN A 77 -7.49 -0.64 15.54
C GLN A 77 -5.99 -0.57 15.79
N SER A 78 -5.24 0.06 14.87
CA SER A 78 -3.80 0.15 14.99
C SER A 78 -3.26 1.44 14.43
N VAL A 79 -2.22 1.94 15.10
CA VAL A 79 -1.37 3.04 14.63
C VAL A 79 0.07 2.61 14.81
N LEU A 80 0.90 2.86 13.79
CA LEU A 80 2.34 2.60 13.83
C LEU A 80 3.09 3.76 13.17
N VAL A 81 4.19 4.18 13.77
CA VAL A 81 5.14 5.10 13.15
C VAL A 81 6.48 4.40 13.04
N VAL A 82 6.94 4.22 11.81
CA VAL A 82 8.28 3.75 11.47
C VAL A 82 9.10 4.96 11.06
N ARG A 83 10.32 5.05 11.56
CA ARG A 83 11.30 6.03 11.11
C ARG A 83 12.69 5.41 11.18
N ASN A 84 13.53 5.72 10.20
CA ASN A 84 14.88 5.14 10.08
C ASN A 84 14.88 3.60 10.18
N GLU A 85 13.95 2.95 9.49
CA GLU A 85 13.82 1.49 9.41
C GLU A 85 13.51 0.80 10.74
N LYS A 86 13.04 1.54 11.76
CA LYS A 86 12.62 1.00 13.06
C LYS A 86 11.22 1.46 13.42
N ILE A 87 10.48 0.62 14.15
CA ILE A 87 9.21 1.03 14.74
C ILE A 87 9.53 1.94 15.93
N ALA A 88 9.26 3.24 15.77
CA ALA A 88 9.46 4.24 16.83
C ALA A 88 8.38 4.12 17.90
N TYR A 89 7.12 3.90 17.48
CA TYR A 89 6.00 3.65 18.37
C TYR A 89 4.86 2.94 17.63
N GLU A 90 4.11 2.09 18.34
CA GLU A 90 2.93 1.40 17.82
C GLU A 90 1.91 1.22 18.95
N GLU A 91 0.63 1.26 18.61
CA GLU A 91 -0.46 1.03 19.54
C GLU A 91 -1.60 0.27 18.85
N TYR A 92 -2.30 -0.56 19.64
CA TYR A 92 -3.40 -1.39 19.18
C TYR A 92 -4.55 -1.35 20.18
N ARG A 93 -5.79 -1.29 19.69
CA ARG A 93 -6.98 -1.38 20.54
C ARG A 93 -8.14 -2.07 19.85
N GLY A 94 -9.00 -2.68 20.66
CA GLY A 94 -10.32 -3.10 20.21
C GLY A 94 -11.32 -1.94 20.17
N ILE A 95 -12.56 -2.29 19.86
CA ILE A 95 -13.69 -1.38 19.91
C ILE A 95 -13.94 -0.88 21.34
N THR A 96 -14.19 0.41 21.50
CA THR A 96 -14.52 0.97 22.82
C THR A 96 -15.98 0.77 23.19
N GLU A 97 -16.31 0.94 24.47
CA GLU A 97 -17.71 0.86 24.92
C GLU A 97 -18.59 1.94 24.30
N GLN A 98 -18.08 3.15 24.09
CA GLN A 98 -18.84 4.23 23.46
C GLN A 98 -19.02 3.98 21.96
N GLU A 99 -18.02 3.43 21.26
CA GLU A 99 -18.15 2.98 19.87
C GLU A 99 -19.21 1.87 19.73
N LYS A 100 -19.27 0.92 20.67
CA LYS A 100 -20.37 -0.06 20.75
C LYS A 100 -21.71 0.63 20.93
N GLN A 101 -21.81 1.65 21.81
CA GLN A 101 -23.06 2.39 21.98
C GLN A 101 -23.49 3.11 20.69
N LEU A 102 -22.56 3.61 19.87
CA LEU A 102 -22.88 4.19 18.56
C LEU A 102 -23.48 3.14 17.62
N LEU A 103 -22.91 1.92 17.58
CA LEU A 103 -23.45 0.83 16.78
C LEU A 103 -24.83 0.37 17.25
N ILE A 104 -25.03 0.25 18.57
CA ILE A 104 -26.32 -0.07 19.19
C ILE A 104 -27.36 1.00 18.84
N ALA A 105 -27.00 2.28 18.95
CA ALA A 105 -27.87 3.40 18.58
C ALA A 105 -28.22 3.39 17.08
N ASN A 106 -27.37 2.80 16.23
CA ASN A 106 -27.63 2.57 14.81
C ASN A 106 -28.42 1.29 14.51
N ASN A 107 -28.98 0.62 15.52
CA ASN A 107 -29.69 -0.67 15.40
C ASN A 107 -28.83 -1.81 14.83
N THR A 108 -27.51 -1.75 15.03
CA THR A 108 -26.60 -2.82 14.59
C THR A 108 -26.75 -4.05 15.50
N PRO A 109 -27.00 -5.26 14.96
CA PRO A 109 -27.01 -6.49 15.75
C PRO A 109 -25.66 -6.79 16.41
N GLU A 110 -25.69 -7.31 17.65
CA GLU A 110 -24.49 -7.64 18.43
C GLU A 110 -23.54 -8.61 17.71
N ASP A 111 -24.10 -9.58 16.98
CA ASP A 111 -23.33 -10.56 16.21
C ASP A 111 -22.38 -9.94 15.18
N LEU A 112 -22.66 -8.70 14.75
CA LEU A 112 -21.85 -7.99 13.75
C LEU A 112 -20.63 -7.29 14.36
N TYR A 113 -20.64 -6.98 15.67
CA TYR A 113 -19.57 -6.19 16.30
C TYR A 113 -18.93 -6.86 17.53
N LYS A 114 -19.46 -7.97 18.03
CA LYS A 114 -18.89 -8.69 19.19
C LYS A 114 -17.45 -9.17 19.01
N ASN A 115 -16.98 -9.31 17.76
CA ASN A 115 -15.63 -9.81 17.47
C ASN A 115 -14.56 -8.71 17.36
N PHE A 116 -14.88 -7.48 17.80
CA PHE A 116 -13.97 -6.33 17.77
C PHE A 116 -13.31 -6.00 19.11
N ASP A 117 -13.59 -6.75 20.17
CA ASP A 117 -13.19 -6.41 21.54
C ASP A 117 -11.68 -6.34 21.80
N PHE A 118 -10.88 -7.17 21.12
CA PHE A 118 -9.44 -7.23 21.34
C PHE A 118 -8.69 -7.14 20.03
N ARG A 119 -7.66 -6.28 19.99
CA ARG A 119 -6.70 -6.19 18.90
C ARG A 119 -5.30 -6.06 19.44
N ASP A 120 -4.39 -6.69 18.74
CA ASP A 120 -2.96 -6.65 18.97
C ASP A 120 -2.20 -6.61 17.63
N ARG A 121 -0.87 -6.64 17.72
CA ARG A 121 0.02 -6.64 16.55
C ARG A 121 -0.14 -7.82 15.60
N PHE A 122 -0.81 -8.89 16.02
CA PHE A 122 -1.05 -10.09 15.22
C PHE A 122 -2.46 -10.14 14.63
N SER A 123 -3.30 -9.17 15.01
CA SER A 123 -4.64 -9.02 14.47
C SER A 123 -4.56 -8.49 13.04
N LEU A 124 -5.24 -9.16 12.11
CA LEU A 124 -5.31 -8.73 10.71
C LEU A 124 -5.98 -7.36 10.59
N ALA A 125 -5.63 -6.64 9.53
CA ALA A 125 -6.34 -5.51 8.99
C ALA A 125 -6.58 -5.76 7.48
N SER A 126 -7.66 -5.22 6.93
CA SER A 126 -7.88 -5.21 5.48
C SER A 126 -7.24 -3.97 4.87
N SER A 127 -6.71 -4.10 3.66
CA SER A 127 -6.17 -3.01 2.85
C SER A 127 -7.26 -2.14 2.22
N TRP A 128 -8.40 -2.73 1.86
CA TRP A 128 -9.32 -2.12 0.89
C TRP A 128 -8.53 -1.56 -0.32
N SER A 129 -8.80 -0.32 -0.72
CA SER A 129 -8.11 0.34 -1.84
C SER A 129 -6.60 0.54 -1.66
N VAL A 130 -6.00 0.27 -0.50
CA VAL A 130 -4.53 0.22 -0.37
C VAL A 130 -3.94 -0.83 -1.34
N ALA A 131 -4.67 -1.90 -1.65
CA ALA A 131 -4.21 -2.93 -2.59
C ALA A 131 -3.90 -2.41 -4.00
N LYS A 132 -4.52 -1.29 -4.42
CA LYS A 132 -4.21 -0.67 -5.73
C LYS A 132 -2.74 -0.27 -5.85
N SER A 133 -2.18 0.25 -4.76
CA SER A 133 -0.77 0.63 -4.68
C SER A 133 0.15 -0.58 -4.75
N PHE A 134 -0.25 -1.71 -4.14
CA PHE A 134 0.46 -2.99 -4.30
C PHE A 134 0.43 -3.45 -5.76
N LEU A 135 -0.73 -3.40 -6.42
CA LEU A 135 -0.83 -3.75 -7.84
C LEU A 135 0.04 -2.85 -8.72
N SER A 136 0.10 -1.55 -8.45
CA SER A 136 1.01 -0.64 -9.16
C SER A 136 2.47 -1.07 -9.06
N ILE A 137 2.92 -1.47 -7.87
CA ILE A 137 4.28 -2.00 -7.69
C ILE A 137 4.47 -3.33 -8.44
N LEU A 138 3.47 -4.22 -8.47
CA LEU A 138 3.54 -5.45 -9.26
C LEU A 138 3.66 -5.19 -10.76
N ILE A 139 2.99 -4.15 -11.28
CA ILE A 139 3.18 -3.69 -12.67
C ILE A 139 4.61 -3.20 -12.89
N GLY A 140 5.16 -2.40 -11.97
CA GLY A 140 6.56 -1.97 -12.03
C GLY A 140 7.54 -3.15 -12.07
N ILE A 141 7.33 -4.15 -11.21
CA ILE A 141 8.12 -5.38 -11.18
C ILE A 141 8.00 -6.15 -12.50
N ALA A 142 6.79 -6.22 -13.09
CA ALA A 142 6.57 -6.87 -14.37
C ALA A 142 7.29 -6.16 -15.52
N ILE A 143 7.38 -4.83 -15.46
CA ILE A 143 8.16 -4.01 -16.41
C ILE A 143 9.65 -4.30 -16.27
N ASP A 144 10.19 -4.26 -15.05
CA ASP A 144 11.61 -4.52 -14.80
C ASP A 144 12.04 -5.94 -15.23
N LYS A 145 11.10 -6.89 -15.21
CA LYS A 145 11.29 -8.28 -15.67
C LYS A 145 11.06 -8.47 -17.17
N GLY A 146 10.59 -7.44 -17.88
CA GLY A 146 10.34 -7.49 -19.32
C GLY A 146 9.06 -8.22 -19.73
N PHE A 147 8.08 -8.37 -18.82
CA PHE A 147 6.74 -8.86 -19.18
C PHE A 147 5.86 -7.77 -19.80
N ILE A 148 6.13 -6.50 -19.46
CA ILE A 148 5.47 -5.31 -19.99
C ILE A 148 6.57 -4.33 -20.41
N ASP A 149 6.55 -3.82 -21.63
CA ASP A 149 7.67 -2.98 -22.12
C ASP A 149 7.77 -1.64 -21.36
N SER A 150 6.64 -0.98 -21.11
CA SER A 150 6.55 0.24 -20.30
C SER A 150 5.09 0.51 -19.92
N ILE A 151 4.85 1.52 -19.07
CA ILE A 151 3.48 2.00 -18.79
C ILE A 151 2.85 2.76 -19.97
N ASP A 152 3.62 3.12 -21.00
CA ASP A 152 3.13 3.84 -22.18
C ASP A 152 2.60 2.91 -23.27
N VAL A 153 2.65 1.60 -23.06
CA VAL A 153 2.05 0.65 -24.01
C VAL A 153 0.52 0.66 -23.89
N GLN A 154 -0.13 0.37 -25.02
CA GLN A 154 -1.58 0.28 -25.08
C GLN A 154 -2.06 -0.95 -24.31
N ALA A 155 -3.08 -0.77 -23.47
CA ALA A 155 -3.73 -1.82 -22.72
C ALA A 155 -4.28 -2.93 -23.64
N SER A 156 -4.70 -2.57 -24.87
CA SER A 156 -5.15 -3.49 -25.91
C SER A 156 -4.12 -4.53 -26.34
N SER A 157 -2.82 -4.31 -26.05
CA SER A 157 -1.77 -5.32 -26.25
C SER A 157 -1.97 -6.57 -25.39
N PHE A 158 -2.76 -6.46 -24.31
CA PHE A 158 -3.09 -7.53 -23.38
C PHE A 158 -4.60 -7.77 -23.30
N ILE A 159 -5.41 -6.70 -23.37
CA ILE A 159 -6.87 -6.75 -23.42
C ILE A 159 -7.33 -6.77 -24.87
N TYR A 160 -7.25 -7.95 -25.49
CA TYR A 160 -7.56 -8.14 -26.92
C TYR A 160 -9.00 -7.73 -27.29
N GLU A 161 -9.91 -7.72 -26.32
CA GLU A 161 -11.28 -7.23 -26.43
C GLU A 161 -11.36 -5.76 -26.87
N TRP A 162 -10.28 -4.99 -26.68
CA TRP A 162 -10.21 -3.55 -26.99
C TRP A 162 -9.50 -3.25 -28.31
N GLU A 163 -8.93 -4.24 -29.01
CA GLU A 163 -8.11 -4.00 -30.22
C GLU A 163 -8.86 -3.32 -31.38
N ASN A 164 -10.18 -3.49 -31.44
CA ASN A 164 -10.98 -3.12 -32.62
C ASN A 164 -11.96 -1.96 -32.36
N ASP A 165 -11.78 -1.22 -31.27
CA ASP A 165 -12.54 -0.01 -30.98
C ASP A 165 -11.66 1.08 -30.32
N ASP A 166 -12.29 2.19 -29.94
CA ASP A 166 -11.60 3.37 -29.41
C ASP A 166 -10.87 3.09 -28.08
N ARG A 167 -11.21 2.01 -27.36
CA ARG A 167 -10.47 1.57 -26.17
C ARG A 167 -9.06 1.08 -26.51
N SER A 168 -8.77 0.78 -27.79
CA SER A 168 -7.41 0.48 -28.26
C SER A 168 -6.41 1.60 -27.99
N LEU A 169 -6.90 2.83 -27.79
CA LEU A 169 -6.10 4.01 -27.48
C LEU A 169 -5.74 4.14 -25.99
N VAL A 170 -6.37 3.34 -25.12
CA VAL A 170 -6.10 3.42 -23.68
C VAL A 170 -4.75 2.83 -23.34
N SER A 171 -3.89 3.60 -22.66
CA SER A 171 -2.57 3.15 -22.20
C SER A 171 -2.61 2.56 -20.78
N ILE A 172 -1.60 1.74 -20.42
CA ILE A 172 -1.43 1.28 -19.03
C ILE A 172 -1.28 2.47 -18.06
N ARG A 173 -0.60 3.54 -18.50
CA ARG A 173 -0.43 4.79 -17.75
C ARG A 173 -1.77 5.44 -17.42
N GLU A 174 -2.68 5.51 -18.38
CA GLU A 174 -4.01 6.10 -18.14
C GLU A 174 -4.80 5.30 -17.11
N LEU A 175 -4.74 3.96 -17.15
CA LEU A 175 -5.35 3.11 -16.12
C LEU A 175 -4.69 3.30 -14.75
N LEU A 176 -3.35 3.36 -14.69
CA LEU A 176 -2.59 3.63 -13.46
C LEU A 176 -2.93 5.00 -12.85
N ASN A 177 -3.25 5.96 -13.71
CA ASN A 177 -3.56 7.33 -13.33
C ASN A 177 -5.06 7.60 -13.16
N MET A 178 -5.94 6.61 -13.33
CA MET A 178 -7.41 6.78 -13.27
C MET A 178 -7.90 7.85 -14.27
N ARG A 179 -7.39 7.76 -15.50
CA ARG A 179 -7.60 8.71 -16.61
C ARG A 179 -7.94 7.97 -17.91
N SER A 180 -8.48 6.75 -17.81
CA SER A 180 -8.74 5.86 -18.94
C SER A 180 -9.84 6.33 -19.89
N GLY A 181 -10.69 7.28 -19.49
CA GLY A 181 -11.86 7.64 -20.29
C GLY A 181 -12.98 6.60 -20.32
N LEU A 182 -12.83 5.48 -19.60
CA LEU A 182 -13.84 4.43 -19.59
C LEU A 182 -15.05 4.84 -18.75
N VAL A 183 -16.25 4.57 -19.27
CA VAL A 183 -17.51 4.87 -18.59
C VAL A 183 -17.55 4.16 -17.24
N PRO A 184 -17.78 4.87 -16.12
CA PRO A 184 -17.72 4.27 -14.79
C PRO A 184 -18.92 3.36 -14.53
N VAL A 185 -18.66 2.19 -13.94
CA VAL A 185 -19.69 1.20 -13.60
C VAL A 185 -19.81 1.04 -12.09
N CYS A 186 -21.05 0.98 -11.62
CA CYS A 186 -21.45 0.82 -10.23
C CYS A 186 -22.56 -0.24 -10.14
N ARG A 187 -22.80 -0.75 -8.94
CA ARG A 187 -23.97 -1.59 -8.62
C ARG A 187 -25.23 -0.74 -8.45
N GLY A 188 -26.31 -1.17 -9.10
CA GLY A 188 -27.66 -0.66 -8.92
C GLY A 188 -28.38 -1.30 -7.73
N GLU A 189 -29.54 -0.75 -7.38
CA GLU A 189 -30.35 -1.25 -6.25
C GLU A 189 -30.81 -2.71 -6.42
N ASN A 190 -30.91 -3.21 -7.66
CA ASN A 190 -31.29 -4.58 -7.98
C ASN A 190 -30.07 -5.46 -8.33
N GLU A 191 -28.86 -5.07 -7.90
CA GLU A 191 -27.60 -5.78 -8.16
C GLU A 191 -27.18 -5.83 -9.63
N GLU A 192 -27.76 -4.98 -10.48
CA GLU A 192 -27.42 -4.84 -11.89
C GLU A 192 -26.27 -3.84 -12.09
N PRO A 193 -25.43 -3.99 -13.14
CA PRO A 193 -24.46 -2.98 -13.50
C PRO A 193 -25.16 -1.75 -14.06
N ILE A 194 -24.86 -0.59 -13.47
CA ILE A 194 -25.34 0.72 -13.92
C ILE A 194 -24.15 1.65 -14.15
N ILE A 195 -24.35 2.67 -14.97
CA ILE A 195 -23.43 3.81 -14.98
C ILE A 195 -23.54 4.50 -13.61
N CYS A 196 -22.39 4.80 -12.99
CA CYS A 196 -22.36 5.47 -11.70
C CYS A 196 -23.15 6.79 -11.73
N GLN A 197 -24.18 6.90 -10.89
CA GLN A 197 -25.12 8.03 -10.88
C GLN A 197 -24.59 9.25 -10.11
N SER A 198 -23.44 9.13 -9.45
CA SER A 198 -22.75 10.23 -8.79
C SER A 198 -21.26 9.89 -8.65
N TYR A 199 -20.45 10.89 -8.32
CA TYR A 199 -19.12 10.71 -7.70
C TYR A 199 -19.29 9.97 -6.36
N THR A 200 -19.55 8.67 -6.42
CA THR A 200 -19.48 7.82 -5.23
C THR A 200 -18.05 7.89 -4.72
N SER A 201 -17.90 8.28 -3.47
CA SER A 201 -16.64 8.72 -2.85
C SER A 201 -15.58 7.62 -2.69
N SER A 202 -15.65 6.52 -3.44
CA SER A 202 -14.84 5.32 -3.20
C SER A 202 -14.59 4.46 -4.45
N GLY A 203 -14.75 5.02 -5.66
CA GLY A 203 -14.37 4.33 -6.89
C GLY A 203 -15.38 3.30 -7.39
N GLY A 204 -16.65 3.50 -7.11
CA GLY A 204 -17.74 2.63 -7.54
C GLY A 204 -17.94 1.40 -6.66
N ASP A 205 -19.20 1.10 -6.37
CA ASP A 205 -19.60 -0.11 -5.64
C ASP A 205 -19.63 -1.30 -6.61
N LEU A 206 -18.53 -2.04 -6.74
CA LEU A 206 -18.41 -3.20 -7.64
C LEU A 206 -18.76 -4.53 -6.96
N LEU A 207 -18.88 -4.56 -5.64
CA LEU A 207 -19.11 -5.81 -4.93
C LEU A 207 -20.63 -6.04 -4.75
N PRO A 208 -21.15 -7.25 -5.03
CA PRO A 208 -20.47 -8.52 -5.30
C PRO A 208 -20.74 -9.01 -6.74
N PHE A 209 -20.38 -8.25 -7.78
CA PHE A 209 -20.54 -8.79 -9.13
C PHE A 209 -19.82 -10.15 -9.23
N PRO A 210 -20.47 -11.21 -9.78
CA PRO A 210 -19.89 -12.54 -9.75
C PRO A 210 -18.54 -12.65 -10.46
N ASP A 211 -18.41 -11.93 -11.58
CA ASP A 211 -17.20 -11.79 -12.39
C ASP A 211 -16.91 -10.29 -12.57
N VAL A 212 -16.07 -9.75 -11.69
CA VAL A 212 -15.75 -8.32 -11.70
C VAL A 212 -14.81 -8.00 -12.87
N THR A 213 -13.91 -8.92 -13.24
CA THR A 213 -12.96 -8.73 -14.33
C THR A 213 -13.67 -8.55 -15.66
N ALA A 214 -14.59 -9.46 -16.02
CA ALA A 214 -15.33 -9.36 -17.28
C ALA A 214 -16.15 -8.06 -17.36
N LEU A 215 -16.80 -7.68 -16.26
CA LEU A 215 -17.55 -6.43 -16.18
C LEU A 215 -16.67 -5.21 -16.43
N CYS A 216 -15.49 -5.16 -15.82
CA CYS A 216 -14.60 -4.01 -15.94
C CYS A 216 -13.94 -3.89 -17.32
N ILE A 217 -13.73 -5.00 -18.01
CA ILE A 217 -13.24 -5.04 -19.41
C ILE A 217 -14.33 -4.61 -20.40
N ASP A 218 -15.59 -4.95 -20.16
CA ASP A 218 -16.70 -4.67 -21.09
C ASP A 218 -17.14 -3.19 -21.12
N ARG A 219 -16.62 -2.37 -20.20
CA ARG A 219 -16.88 -0.93 -20.16
C ARG A 219 -16.58 -0.27 -21.51
N GLN A 220 -17.45 0.65 -21.89
CA GLN A 220 -17.29 1.46 -23.10
C GLN A 220 -16.36 2.65 -22.84
N ILE A 221 -15.75 3.20 -23.89
CA ILE A 221 -15.10 4.50 -23.80
C ILE A 221 -16.17 5.60 -23.78
N ALA A 222 -15.92 6.68 -23.04
CA ALA A 222 -16.78 7.86 -23.01
C ALA A 222 -16.53 8.76 -24.22
N ASP A 223 -17.59 9.31 -24.81
CA ASP A 223 -17.48 10.40 -25.78
C ASP A 223 -16.83 11.63 -25.13
N THR A 224 -15.88 12.26 -25.82
CA THR A 224 -15.23 13.50 -25.40
C THR A 224 -15.91 14.73 -26.02
N GLY A 225 -15.66 15.93 -25.46
CA GLY A 225 -16.27 17.18 -25.91
C GLY A 225 -17.78 17.29 -25.65
N VAL A 226 -18.34 16.38 -24.83
CA VAL A 226 -19.75 16.35 -24.44
C VAL A 226 -19.88 16.28 -22.92
N ILE A 227 -21.04 16.69 -22.41
CA ILE A 227 -21.36 16.56 -20.99
C ILE A 227 -21.63 15.09 -20.69
N GLN A 228 -20.83 14.51 -19.80
CA GLN A 228 -21.05 13.18 -19.24
C GLN A 228 -21.75 13.32 -17.89
N PRO A 229 -23.03 12.92 -17.75
CA PRO A 229 -23.81 13.16 -16.52
C PRO A 229 -23.22 12.52 -15.25
N TRP A 230 -22.44 11.46 -15.40
CA TRP A 230 -21.74 10.78 -14.30
C TRP A 230 -20.48 11.53 -13.83
N PHE A 231 -20.01 12.50 -14.61
CA PHE A 231 -18.86 13.36 -14.29
C PHE A 231 -19.30 14.75 -13.83
N SER A 232 -20.09 15.48 -14.62
CA SER A 232 -20.45 16.86 -14.29
C SER A 232 -21.72 17.26 -15.01
N ASP A 233 -22.51 18.13 -14.37
CA ASP A 233 -23.69 18.75 -15.01
C ASP A 233 -23.33 19.98 -15.86
N SER A 234 -22.06 20.41 -15.86
CA SER A 234 -21.66 21.71 -16.44
C SER A 234 -20.32 21.73 -17.16
N ILE A 235 -19.47 20.71 -16.98
CA ILE A 235 -18.15 20.60 -17.60
C ILE A 235 -18.19 19.45 -18.62
N THR A 236 -17.66 19.69 -19.82
CA THR A 236 -17.50 18.63 -20.82
C THR A 236 -16.41 17.65 -20.38
N TRP A 237 -16.63 16.37 -20.64
CA TRP A 237 -15.60 15.35 -20.44
C TRP A 237 -14.56 15.46 -21.55
N GLU A 238 -13.28 15.49 -21.18
CA GLU A 238 -12.15 15.52 -22.10
C GLU A 238 -11.22 14.34 -21.82
N GLU A 239 -10.33 14.05 -22.76
CA GLU A 239 -9.23 13.10 -22.55
C GLU A 239 -8.40 13.49 -21.31
N ASP A 240 -7.81 12.49 -20.65
CA ASP A 240 -6.97 12.64 -19.45
C ASP A 240 -7.66 13.20 -18.18
N TYR A 241 -8.97 13.36 -18.18
CA TYR A 241 -9.69 13.73 -16.97
C TYR A 241 -9.63 12.62 -15.93
N PHE A 242 -9.35 13.03 -14.68
CA PHE A 242 -9.28 12.12 -13.56
C PHE A 242 -10.69 11.69 -13.14
N TYR A 243 -10.89 10.37 -13.02
CA TYR A 243 -12.06 9.80 -12.38
C TYR A 243 -11.66 8.52 -11.64
N TYR A 244 -11.62 8.59 -10.30
CA TYR A 244 -11.25 7.43 -9.49
C TYR A 244 -12.29 6.30 -9.62
N ILE A 245 -11.88 5.12 -10.11
CA ILE A 245 -12.76 3.96 -10.32
C ILE A 245 -12.03 2.62 -10.12
N ASN A 246 -12.63 1.70 -9.35
CA ASN A 246 -12.07 0.39 -9.03
C ASN A 246 -11.82 -0.47 -10.29
N CYS A 247 -12.65 -0.32 -11.32
CA CYS A 247 -12.54 -1.13 -12.53
C CYS A 247 -11.26 -0.87 -13.33
N ASP A 248 -10.68 0.34 -13.29
CA ASP A 248 -9.40 0.60 -13.97
C ASP A 248 -8.30 -0.27 -13.36
N THR A 249 -8.31 -0.41 -12.03
CA THR A 249 -7.38 -1.29 -11.33
C THR A 249 -7.68 -2.77 -11.55
N GLN A 250 -8.95 -3.17 -11.67
CA GLN A 250 -9.27 -4.57 -12.01
C GLN A 250 -8.74 -4.94 -13.40
N VAL A 251 -8.85 -4.03 -14.37
CA VAL A 251 -8.26 -4.23 -15.71
C VAL A 251 -6.74 -4.32 -15.64
N LEU A 252 -6.06 -3.51 -14.82
CA LEU A 252 -4.62 -3.64 -14.59
C LEU A 252 -4.23 -5.01 -14.04
N GLY A 253 -5.07 -5.59 -13.17
CA GLY A 253 -4.89 -6.95 -12.67
C GLY A 253 -4.90 -7.98 -13.81
N GLU A 254 -5.88 -7.87 -14.71
CA GLU A 254 -5.96 -8.75 -15.87
C GLU A 254 -4.81 -8.55 -16.86
N ILE A 255 -4.41 -7.29 -17.11
CA ILE A 255 -3.24 -6.98 -17.94
C ILE A 255 -2.00 -7.70 -17.39
N LEU A 256 -1.78 -7.63 -16.08
CA LEU A 256 -0.66 -8.30 -15.44
C LEU A 256 -0.72 -9.82 -15.64
N GLN A 257 -1.86 -10.45 -15.37
CA GLN A 257 -2.05 -11.90 -15.56
C GLN A 257 -1.77 -12.34 -17.00
N ARG A 258 -2.29 -11.60 -17.98
CA ARG A 258 -2.08 -11.91 -19.40
C ARG A 258 -0.65 -11.68 -19.84
N ALA A 259 0.02 -10.65 -19.33
CA ALA A 259 1.42 -10.35 -19.63
C ALA A 259 2.37 -11.45 -19.11
N ILE A 260 2.13 -11.95 -17.90
CA ILE A 260 2.96 -13.00 -17.30
C ILE A 260 2.55 -14.42 -17.73
N GLY A 261 1.34 -14.57 -18.30
CA GLY A 261 0.76 -15.87 -18.67
C GLY A 261 0.42 -16.76 -17.47
N GLY A 262 0.00 -16.16 -16.34
CA GLY A 262 -0.15 -16.85 -15.06
C GLY A 262 -1.01 -16.08 -14.04
N ASP A 263 -1.11 -16.64 -12.84
CA ASP A 263 -1.95 -16.15 -11.74
C ASP A 263 -1.34 -14.95 -11.01
N LEU A 264 -2.19 -13.95 -10.72
CA LEU A 264 -1.79 -12.69 -10.09
C LEU A 264 -1.17 -12.89 -8.69
N GLU A 265 -1.82 -13.69 -7.85
CA GLU A 265 -1.40 -13.92 -6.48
C GLU A 265 -0.05 -14.65 -6.43
N THR A 266 0.14 -15.66 -7.28
CA THR A 266 1.41 -16.39 -7.42
C THR A 266 2.56 -15.47 -7.83
N PHE A 267 2.32 -14.57 -8.79
CA PHE A 267 3.34 -13.60 -9.19
C PHE A 267 3.66 -12.62 -8.07
N ALA A 268 2.65 -12.13 -7.36
CA ALA A 268 2.83 -11.24 -6.22
C ALA A 268 3.60 -11.92 -5.08
N GLU A 269 3.29 -13.18 -4.79
CA GLU A 269 3.96 -13.95 -3.75
C GLU A 269 5.44 -14.11 -4.05
N ILE A 270 5.78 -14.54 -5.27
CA ILE A 270 7.17 -14.80 -5.68
C ILE A 270 8.01 -13.52 -5.73
N ASN A 271 7.42 -12.41 -6.22
CA ASN A 271 8.21 -11.25 -6.59
C ASN A 271 8.09 -10.06 -5.64
N LEU A 272 7.10 -10.05 -4.73
CA LEU A 272 6.90 -8.96 -3.77
C LEU A 272 6.68 -9.49 -2.34
N PHE A 273 5.63 -10.27 -2.10
CA PHE A 273 5.21 -10.57 -0.74
C PHE A 273 6.23 -11.41 0.03
N SER A 274 6.72 -12.52 -0.54
CA SER A 274 7.76 -13.33 0.11
C SER A 274 9.07 -12.57 0.31
N LYS A 275 9.37 -11.61 -0.58
CA LYS A 275 10.60 -10.81 -0.55
C LYS A 275 10.64 -9.89 0.65
N ILE A 276 9.54 -9.19 0.90
CA ILE A 276 9.42 -8.28 2.05
C ILE A 276 8.81 -8.96 3.28
N GLY A 277 8.44 -10.24 3.19
CA GLY A 277 7.76 -10.98 4.26
C GLY A 277 6.40 -10.38 4.60
N PHE A 278 5.54 -10.20 3.60
CA PHE A 278 4.16 -9.75 3.72
C PHE A 278 3.23 -10.97 3.73
N ASP A 279 2.92 -11.50 4.91
CA ASP A 279 2.00 -12.64 5.03
C ASP A 279 0.56 -12.15 4.94
N ASN A 280 -0.20 -12.73 4.00
CA ASN A 280 -1.46 -12.12 3.58
C ASN A 280 -2.51 -13.13 3.13
N TYR A 281 -3.73 -12.62 3.01
CA TYR A 281 -4.81 -13.28 2.29
C TYR A 281 -5.43 -12.32 1.27
N TRP A 282 -5.54 -12.75 0.01
CA TRP A 282 -6.20 -11.96 -1.03
C TRP A 282 -7.62 -12.47 -1.28
N TRP A 283 -8.60 -11.57 -1.21
CA TRP A 283 -9.98 -11.89 -1.53
C TRP A 283 -10.21 -12.03 -3.05
N THR A 284 -11.13 -12.92 -3.41
CA THR A 284 -11.57 -13.16 -4.80
C THR A 284 -13.06 -12.88 -5.00
N ASP A 285 -13.47 -12.74 -6.27
CA ASP A 285 -14.87 -12.81 -6.66
C ASP A 285 -15.37 -14.27 -6.81
N LYS A 286 -16.65 -14.45 -7.16
CA LYS A 286 -17.28 -15.78 -7.26
C LYS A 286 -16.74 -16.61 -8.43
N THR A 287 -16.03 -15.99 -9.36
CA THR A 287 -15.35 -16.64 -10.48
C THR A 287 -13.85 -16.84 -10.24
N SER A 288 -13.39 -16.64 -9.00
CA SER A 288 -11.99 -16.81 -8.59
C SER A 288 -11.02 -15.78 -9.17
N ASN A 289 -11.50 -14.64 -9.66
CA ASN A 289 -10.59 -13.53 -9.96
C ASN A 289 -10.16 -12.88 -8.64
N GLN A 290 -8.87 -12.64 -8.43
CA GLN A 290 -8.44 -11.75 -7.35
C GLN A 290 -9.04 -10.36 -7.55
N LEU A 291 -9.54 -9.79 -6.46
CA LEU A 291 -10.06 -8.42 -6.46
C LEU A 291 -8.87 -7.46 -6.50
N ALA A 292 -8.28 -7.20 -7.66
CA ALA A 292 -7.00 -6.49 -7.79
C ALA A 292 -7.02 -5.05 -7.25
N TYR A 293 -8.21 -4.45 -7.16
CA TYR A 293 -8.42 -3.11 -6.60
C TYR A 293 -8.58 -3.09 -5.07
N CYS A 294 -8.74 -4.26 -4.45
CA CYS A 294 -8.82 -4.51 -3.01
C CYS A 294 -8.28 -5.93 -2.72
N CYS A 295 -8.88 -6.80 -1.94
CA CYS A 295 -8.86 -6.66 -0.50
C CYS A 295 -7.78 -7.63 -0.02
N LEU A 296 -6.58 -7.14 0.26
CA LEU A 296 -5.51 -7.87 0.95
C LEU A 296 -5.71 -7.75 2.46
N ASP A 297 -5.74 -8.86 3.17
CA ASP A 297 -5.69 -8.90 4.64
C ASP A 297 -4.28 -9.23 5.09
N ALA A 298 -3.70 -8.40 5.94
CA ALA A 298 -2.38 -8.64 6.52
C ALA A 298 -2.28 -8.00 7.91
N VAL A 299 -1.21 -8.27 8.66
CA VAL A 299 -0.97 -7.57 9.92
C VAL A 299 -0.49 -6.14 9.66
N PRO A 300 -0.78 -5.17 10.55
CA PRO A 300 -0.39 -3.76 10.34
C PRO A 300 1.11 -3.54 10.11
N ARG A 301 1.95 -4.34 10.75
CA ARG A 301 3.41 -4.30 10.56
C ARG A 301 3.86 -4.71 9.16
N ASP A 302 3.10 -5.56 8.47
CA ASP A 302 3.44 -5.99 7.11
C ASP A 302 3.08 -4.90 6.09
N PHE A 303 1.97 -4.17 6.31
CA PHE A 303 1.70 -2.94 5.55
C PHE A 303 2.81 -1.90 5.72
N ALA A 304 3.43 -1.80 6.92
CA ALA A 304 4.60 -0.93 7.12
C ALA A 304 5.79 -1.33 6.25
N LYS A 305 5.99 -2.62 5.96
CA LYS A 305 7.10 -3.10 5.10
C LYS A 305 6.92 -2.65 3.66
N PHE A 306 5.68 -2.62 3.17
CA PHE A 306 5.40 -2.02 1.86
C PHE A 306 5.75 -0.52 1.85
N GLY A 307 5.38 0.23 2.89
CA GLY A 307 5.79 1.63 3.02
C GLY A 307 7.32 1.81 3.07
N GLN A 308 8.04 0.92 3.75
CA GLN A 308 9.50 0.96 3.82
C GLN A 308 10.16 0.62 2.48
N LEU A 309 9.63 -0.34 1.72
CA LEU A 309 10.08 -0.62 0.36
C LEU A 309 10.01 0.65 -0.51
N MET A 310 8.95 1.44 -0.35
CA MET A 310 8.80 2.71 -1.05
C MET A 310 9.86 3.72 -0.61
N LEU A 311 10.08 3.91 0.70
CA LEU A 311 11.13 4.82 1.22
C LEU A 311 12.53 4.45 0.71
N ASN A 312 12.78 3.15 0.52
CA ASN A 312 14.04 2.62 0.02
C ASN A 312 14.15 2.63 -1.51
N TYR A 313 13.27 3.37 -2.20
CA TYR A 313 13.25 3.45 -3.65
C TYR A 313 13.21 2.06 -4.32
N GLY A 314 12.43 1.15 -3.73
CA GLY A 314 12.20 -0.20 -4.26
C GLY A 314 13.26 -1.22 -3.87
N SER A 315 14.22 -0.86 -3.00
CA SER A 315 15.22 -1.79 -2.47
C SER A 315 14.77 -2.44 -1.16
N TRP A 316 15.06 -3.73 -1.01
CA TRP A 316 14.89 -4.49 0.23
C TRP A 316 16.23 -5.15 0.60
N GLY A 317 16.97 -4.53 1.53
CA GLY A 317 18.37 -4.87 1.74
C GLY A 317 19.19 -4.65 0.47
N ASP A 318 19.89 -5.69 0.03
CA ASP A 318 20.71 -5.67 -1.19
C ASP A 318 19.92 -6.00 -2.47
N GLU A 319 18.63 -6.35 -2.37
CA GLU A 319 17.80 -6.72 -3.52
C GLU A 319 16.95 -5.52 -4.01
N GLN A 320 17.13 -5.13 -5.28
CA GLN A 320 16.20 -4.21 -5.95
C GLN A 320 14.96 -4.99 -6.39
N ILE A 321 13.85 -4.81 -5.68
CA ILE A 321 12.59 -5.49 -5.96
C ILE A 321 11.87 -4.86 -7.14
N VAL A 322 11.74 -3.53 -7.12
CA VAL A 322 11.17 -2.69 -8.18
C VAL A 322 12.11 -1.52 -8.42
N SER A 323 12.30 -1.09 -9.66
CA SER A 323 13.32 -0.10 -10.01
C SER A 323 13.07 1.26 -9.37
N GLU A 324 14.16 1.92 -8.97
CA GLU A 324 14.13 3.30 -8.50
C GLU A 324 13.49 4.23 -9.54
N THR A 325 13.64 3.94 -10.83
CA THR A 325 12.97 4.70 -11.91
C THR A 325 11.45 4.63 -11.78
N TYR A 326 10.87 3.47 -11.49
CA TYR A 326 9.42 3.34 -11.29
C TYR A 326 8.96 4.07 -10.02
N ILE A 327 9.73 4.02 -8.93
CA ILE A 327 9.43 4.79 -7.72
C ILE A 327 9.48 6.30 -7.97
N ASN A 328 10.44 6.77 -8.77
CA ASN A 328 10.51 8.17 -9.18
C ASN A 328 9.34 8.59 -10.09
N GLU A 329 8.79 7.67 -10.88
CA GLU A 329 7.55 7.91 -11.62
C GLU A 329 6.37 8.16 -10.66
N ILE A 330 6.24 7.36 -9.60
CA ILE A 330 5.25 7.58 -8.53
C ILE A 330 5.47 8.93 -7.84
N LYS A 331 6.73 9.31 -7.59
CA LYS A 331 7.03 10.64 -7.02
C LYS A 331 6.71 11.79 -7.98
N SER A 332 6.67 11.54 -9.29
CA SER A 332 6.38 12.59 -10.28
C SER A 332 4.89 12.99 -10.34
N ILE A 333 3.99 12.20 -9.73
CA ILE A 333 2.54 12.52 -9.71
C ILE A 333 2.29 13.90 -9.10
N HIS A 334 3.15 14.33 -8.17
CA HIS A 334 3.29 15.73 -7.81
C HIS A 334 4.61 16.26 -8.40
N PRO A 335 4.57 17.24 -9.32
CA PRO A 335 3.49 18.20 -9.56
C PRO A 335 2.54 17.87 -10.74
N ASN A 336 2.74 16.75 -11.44
CA ASN A 336 2.18 16.57 -12.79
C ASN A 336 0.67 16.24 -12.84
N LEU A 337 0.13 15.63 -11.79
CA LEU A 337 -1.22 15.04 -11.77
C LEU A 337 -2.08 15.58 -10.62
N VAL A 338 -1.95 16.89 -10.37
CA VAL A 338 -2.76 17.60 -9.37
C VAL A 338 -4.22 17.69 -9.81
N VAL A 339 -5.11 17.32 -8.90
CA VAL A 339 -6.57 17.40 -9.06
C VAL A 339 -7.15 18.24 -7.92
N THR A 340 -8.29 18.87 -8.17
CA THR A 340 -9.03 19.62 -7.15
C THR A 340 -10.42 19.03 -7.00
N GLU A 341 -10.71 18.47 -5.84
CA GLU A 341 -12.02 17.92 -5.51
C GLU A 341 -12.46 18.40 -4.12
N ARG A 342 -13.76 18.70 -3.96
CA ARG A 342 -14.35 19.10 -2.66
C ARG A 342 -13.61 20.26 -1.98
N ASN A 343 -13.15 21.24 -2.76
CA ASN A 343 -12.34 22.38 -2.30
C ASN A 343 -11.00 21.99 -1.66
N ARG A 344 -10.48 20.80 -1.98
CA ARG A 344 -9.14 20.35 -1.60
C ARG A 344 -8.38 19.98 -2.86
N SER A 345 -7.12 20.37 -2.91
CA SER A 345 -6.20 19.92 -3.95
C SER A 345 -5.35 18.79 -3.40
N TYR A 346 -5.05 17.82 -4.24
CA TYR A 346 -4.14 16.70 -3.99
C TYR A 346 -3.65 16.17 -5.34
N ALA A 347 -2.63 15.32 -5.38
CA ALA A 347 -2.27 14.61 -6.61
C ALA A 347 -2.72 13.16 -6.54
N TYR A 348 -3.11 12.60 -7.69
CA TYR A 348 -3.36 11.17 -7.85
C TYR A 348 -2.78 10.67 -9.15
N GLY A 349 -1.99 9.60 -9.05
CA GLY A 349 -1.43 8.88 -10.19
C GLY A 349 -0.71 7.63 -9.72
N MET A 350 -0.40 6.73 -10.65
CA MET A 350 0.31 5.47 -10.36
C MET A 350 -0.31 4.66 -9.22
N GLN A 351 -1.61 4.80 -8.97
CA GLN A 351 -2.34 4.24 -7.82
C GLN A 351 -1.92 4.76 -6.42
N PHE A 352 -1.42 5.99 -6.32
CA PHE A 352 -1.07 6.68 -5.07
C PHE A 352 -1.71 8.07 -4.98
N TRP A 353 -1.95 8.52 -3.75
CA TRP A 353 -2.40 9.88 -3.41
C TRP A 353 -1.24 10.72 -2.85
N THR A 354 -1.40 12.05 -2.82
CA THR A 354 -0.55 12.94 -2.03
C THR A 354 -1.31 13.84 -1.07
N PHE A 355 -0.71 14.11 0.08
CA PHE A 355 -0.95 15.30 0.90
C PHE A 355 0.12 16.33 0.51
N SER A 356 -0.16 17.21 -0.45
CA SER A 356 0.87 18.11 -1.03
C SER A 356 0.54 19.59 -0.96
N PHE A 357 -0.65 19.94 -0.48
CA PHE A 357 -1.10 21.33 -0.42
C PHE A 357 -1.25 21.78 1.03
N PRO A 358 -0.50 22.82 1.44
CA PRO A 358 -0.56 23.28 2.81
C PRO A 358 -1.95 23.77 3.19
N ILE A 359 -2.39 23.38 4.38
CA ILE A 359 -3.56 23.93 5.06
C ILE A 359 -3.07 24.56 6.36
N THR A 360 -3.54 25.78 6.64
CA THR A 360 -3.29 26.44 7.92
C THR A 360 -3.91 25.63 9.06
N GLN A 361 -3.06 25.16 9.96
CA GLN A 361 -3.44 24.40 11.15
C GLN A 361 -3.91 25.34 12.28
N GLU A 362 -4.50 24.80 13.35
CA GLU A 362 -5.04 25.58 14.48
C GLU A 362 -4.02 26.50 15.15
N ASP A 363 -2.74 26.12 15.14
CA ASP A 363 -1.64 26.91 15.70
C ASP A 363 -1.00 27.90 14.71
N GLY A 364 -1.58 28.03 13.51
CA GLY A 364 -1.18 28.98 12.47
C GLY A 364 -0.06 28.50 11.55
N ASN A 365 0.47 27.28 11.73
CA ASN A 365 1.46 26.72 10.81
C ASN A 365 0.80 26.13 9.56
N GLU A 366 1.52 26.17 8.45
CA GLU A 366 1.11 25.53 7.19
C GLU A 366 1.62 24.08 7.14
N PHE A 367 0.73 23.12 6.88
CA PHE A 367 1.08 21.71 6.74
C PHE A 367 0.20 20.98 5.71
N PRO A 368 0.75 20.07 4.90
CA PRO A 368 2.18 19.77 4.74
C PRO A 368 2.89 20.82 3.86
N THR A 369 4.21 20.97 4.02
CA THR A 369 5.02 21.94 3.24
C THR A 369 5.67 21.35 1.98
N TYR A 370 5.48 20.05 1.75
CA TYR A 370 5.97 19.25 0.63
C TYR A 370 5.02 18.06 0.41
N PRO A 371 5.04 17.37 -0.74
CA PRO A 371 4.20 16.20 -0.97
C PRO A 371 4.55 15.04 -0.03
N ILE A 372 3.56 14.57 0.72
CA ILE A 372 3.59 13.31 1.47
C ILE A 372 2.71 12.30 0.72
N TYR A 373 3.23 11.12 0.42
CA TYR A 373 2.53 10.14 -0.42
C TYR A 373 1.69 9.19 0.43
N SER A 374 0.64 8.62 -0.16
CA SER A 374 -0.22 7.71 0.59
C SER A 374 -0.92 6.68 -0.28
N ALA A 375 -1.00 5.45 0.23
CA ALA A 375 -2.02 4.48 -0.16
C ALA A 375 -3.22 4.63 0.80
N ILE A 376 -4.43 4.80 0.24
CA ILE A 376 -5.65 5.08 1.02
C ILE A 376 -6.70 4.02 0.72
N GLY A 377 -7.20 3.39 1.78
CA GLY A 377 -8.28 2.41 1.79
C GLY A 377 -9.52 2.91 2.53
N PHE A 378 -10.64 2.25 2.26
CA PHE A 378 -11.93 2.51 2.90
C PHE A 378 -11.85 2.41 4.43
N ASP A 379 -12.67 3.19 5.14
CA ASP A 379 -12.60 3.39 6.61
C ASP A 379 -11.27 3.92 7.17
N GLY A 380 -10.39 4.39 6.27
CA GLY A 380 -9.11 4.98 6.63
C GLY A 380 -8.05 3.95 6.96
N GLN A 381 -7.89 2.97 6.06
CA GLN A 381 -6.64 2.20 5.97
C GLN A 381 -5.61 3.10 5.29
N TYR A 382 -4.48 3.34 5.95
CA TYR A 382 -3.47 4.26 5.47
C TYR A 382 -2.09 3.62 5.52
N ILE A 383 -1.36 3.76 4.41
CA ILE A 383 0.09 3.70 4.37
C ILE A 383 0.58 5.07 3.92
N ILE A 384 1.04 5.88 4.85
CA ILE A 384 1.54 7.24 4.59
C ILE A 384 3.05 7.17 4.51
N ILE A 385 3.64 7.75 3.46
CA ILE A 385 5.05 7.68 3.12
C ILE A 385 5.59 9.11 3.02
N ASP A 386 6.43 9.49 3.99
CA ASP A 386 7.12 10.77 4.02
C ASP A 386 8.61 10.55 3.70
N PHE A 387 8.96 10.75 2.43
CA PHE A 387 10.34 10.64 1.95
C PHE A 387 11.29 11.68 2.58
N GLU A 388 10.80 12.87 2.92
CA GLU A 388 11.61 13.95 3.48
C GLU A 388 11.96 13.68 4.96
N LYS A 389 11.14 12.89 5.65
CA LYS A 389 11.33 12.51 7.06
C LYS A 389 11.78 11.08 7.26
N ASN A 390 11.97 10.32 6.17
CA ASN A 390 12.27 8.89 6.21
C ASN A 390 11.30 8.14 7.14
N MET A 391 10.00 8.40 6.97
CA MET A 391 8.95 8.02 7.90
C MET A 391 7.79 7.34 7.19
N VAL A 392 7.31 6.23 7.76
CA VAL A 392 6.05 5.58 7.39
C VAL A 392 5.08 5.68 8.55
N VAL A 393 3.85 6.08 8.27
CA VAL A 393 2.75 6.04 9.24
C VAL A 393 1.69 5.08 8.74
N ILE A 394 1.36 4.09 9.57
CA ILE A 394 0.28 3.16 9.33
C ILE A 394 -0.87 3.50 10.26
N ARG A 395 -2.09 3.50 9.71
CA ARG A 395 -3.31 3.51 10.50
C ARG A 395 -4.31 2.55 9.87
N ASN A 396 -4.85 1.64 10.66
CA ASN A 396 -5.93 0.75 10.25
C ASN A 396 -7.14 0.96 11.15
N SER A 397 -8.32 0.95 10.57
CA SER A 397 -9.55 0.86 11.36
C SER A 397 -9.81 -0.57 11.81
N LEU A 398 -10.71 -0.71 12.78
CA LEU A 398 -11.20 -1.97 13.28
C LEU A 398 -11.62 -2.90 12.16
N TYR A 399 -11.01 -4.08 12.11
CA TYR A 399 -11.25 -5.08 11.08
C TYR A 399 -11.65 -6.43 11.68
N HIS A 400 -12.71 -7.04 11.16
CA HIS A 400 -13.04 -8.45 11.39
C HIS A 400 -13.82 -8.97 10.18
N PRO A 401 -13.28 -9.90 9.39
CA PRO A 401 -14.00 -10.43 8.24
C PRO A 401 -15.16 -11.32 8.67
N TYR A 402 -16.23 -11.32 7.88
CA TYR A 402 -17.24 -12.37 7.92
C TYR A 402 -16.81 -13.46 6.97
N ILE A 403 -16.55 -14.67 7.47
CA ILE A 403 -16.15 -15.84 6.67
C ILE A 403 -17.12 -16.97 6.95
N THR A 404 -18.18 -17.06 6.14
CA THR A 404 -19.25 -18.05 6.28
C THR A 404 -18.98 -19.34 5.49
N THR A 405 -18.21 -19.27 4.41
CA THR A 405 -17.90 -20.41 3.52
C THR A 405 -16.57 -21.09 3.84
N GLY A 406 -15.76 -20.51 4.74
CA GLY A 406 -14.39 -20.96 5.03
C GLY A 406 -13.32 -20.42 4.08
N GLU A 407 -13.71 -19.71 3.03
CA GLU A 407 -12.83 -19.14 2.00
C GLU A 407 -13.07 -17.63 1.89
N ARG A 408 -12.09 -16.85 1.38
CA ARG A 408 -12.22 -15.41 1.16
C ARG A 408 -12.74 -15.10 -0.24
N VAL A 409 -14.00 -15.46 -0.46
CA VAL A 409 -14.74 -15.21 -1.70
C VAL A 409 -15.85 -14.22 -1.38
N VAL A 410 -15.79 -13.02 -1.96
CA VAL A 410 -16.74 -11.97 -1.60
C VAL A 410 -18.17 -12.36 -1.99
N ASN A 411 -19.07 -12.27 -1.01
CA ASN A 411 -20.50 -12.38 -1.20
C ASN A 411 -21.21 -11.41 -0.26
N VAL A 412 -21.93 -10.42 -0.77
CA VAL A 412 -22.75 -9.51 0.05
C VAL A 412 -24.25 -9.70 -0.16
N SER A 413 -24.64 -10.80 -0.80
CA SER A 413 -26.05 -11.18 -1.00
C SER A 413 -26.42 -12.33 -0.05
N GLY A 414 -27.65 -12.30 0.45
CA GLY A 414 -28.20 -13.32 1.34
C GLY A 414 -28.32 -12.86 2.80
N ASP A 415 -28.56 -13.82 3.70
CA ASP A 415 -28.61 -13.57 5.14
C ASP A 415 -27.23 -13.15 5.68
N LEU A 416 -27.22 -12.03 6.40
CA LEU A 416 -26.00 -11.36 6.85
C LEU A 416 -25.14 -12.22 7.78
N LEU A 417 -25.75 -13.13 8.55
CA LEU A 417 -25.04 -13.93 9.55
C LEU A 417 -24.60 -15.29 9.02
N THR A 418 -25.17 -15.73 7.90
CA THR A 418 -24.97 -17.11 7.40
C THR A 418 -24.50 -17.21 5.95
N GLU A 419 -24.74 -16.20 5.12
CA GLU A 419 -24.43 -16.24 3.68
C GLU A 419 -23.44 -15.14 3.25
N VAL A 420 -23.41 -14.01 3.96
CA VAL A 420 -22.47 -12.92 3.66
C VAL A 420 -21.04 -13.33 4.02
N ASN A 421 -20.12 -12.99 3.12
CA ASN A 421 -18.69 -13.22 3.21
C ASN A 421 -17.97 -11.95 2.74
N PHE A 422 -17.37 -11.19 3.66
CA PHE A 422 -16.94 -9.83 3.35
C PHE A 422 -15.84 -9.31 4.28
N PRO A 423 -14.86 -8.54 3.76
CA PRO A 423 -13.86 -7.84 4.57
C PRO A 423 -14.49 -6.65 5.32
N ASN A 424 -14.98 -6.91 6.52
CA ASN A 424 -15.75 -5.95 7.30
C ASN A 424 -14.85 -5.06 8.19
N THR A 425 -14.85 -3.74 7.91
CA THR A 425 -14.16 -2.70 8.68
C THR A 425 -15.13 -1.70 9.29
N LEU A 426 -14.85 -1.20 10.48
CA LEU A 426 -15.67 -0.14 11.09
C LEU A 426 -15.11 1.24 10.78
N PRO A 427 -15.94 2.29 10.75
CA PRO A 427 -17.39 2.27 11.06
C PRO A 427 -18.33 2.11 9.86
N SER A 428 -17.86 2.33 8.63
CA SER A 428 -18.77 2.56 7.50
C SER A 428 -19.48 1.31 6.99
N THR A 429 -18.89 0.12 7.12
CA THR A 429 -19.59 -1.12 6.72
C THR A 429 -20.85 -1.39 7.55
N LEU A 430 -20.95 -0.81 8.76
CA LEU A 430 -22.12 -0.91 9.64
C LEU A 430 -22.94 0.38 9.65
N GLY A 431 -22.80 1.21 8.61
CA GLY A 431 -23.67 2.35 8.34
C GLY A 431 -23.40 3.59 9.21
N LEU A 432 -22.22 3.69 9.81
CA LEU A 432 -21.77 4.85 10.56
C LEU A 432 -20.73 5.64 9.76
N ASN A 433 -20.67 6.97 9.92
CA ASN A 433 -19.67 7.77 9.23
C ASN A 433 -18.33 7.77 10.00
N PRO A 434 -17.19 7.71 9.29
CA PRO A 434 -15.88 7.83 9.92
C PRO A 434 -15.68 9.25 10.44
N ASN A 435 -15.15 9.36 11.66
CA ASN A 435 -14.80 10.64 12.27
C ASN A 435 -13.30 10.63 12.63
N PHE A 436 -12.46 10.78 11.62
CA PHE A 436 -11.01 10.81 11.77
C PHE A 436 -10.39 11.83 10.81
N ASP A 437 -9.66 12.82 11.33
CA ASP A 437 -8.91 13.77 10.50
C ASP A 437 -7.45 13.33 10.38
N THR A 438 -7.16 12.65 9.28
CA THR A 438 -5.81 12.17 8.96
C THR A 438 -4.80 13.31 8.83
N ASN A 439 -5.19 14.48 8.34
CA ASN A 439 -4.26 15.63 8.22
C ASN A 439 -3.86 16.13 9.61
N GLN A 440 -4.84 16.26 10.51
CA GLN A 440 -4.58 16.68 11.89
C GLN A 440 -3.71 15.65 12.63
N PHE A 441 -4.00 14.36 12.46
CA PHE A 441 -3.20 13.28 13.04
C PHE A 441 -1.74 13.32 12.55
N LEU A 442 -1.55 13.36 11.23
CA LEU A 442 -0.22 13.41 10.62
C LEU A 442 0.54 14.68 11.02
N TYR A 443 -0.15 15.82 11.13
CA TYR A 443 0.45 17.06 11.60
C TYR A 443 0.97 16.94 13.04
N LYS A 444 0.21 16.28 13.94
CA LYS A 444 0.64 16.02 15.32
C LYS A 444 1.89 15.12 15.36
N ILE A 445 1.95 14.07 14.55
CA ILE A 445 3.17 13.26 14.41
C ILE A 445 4.33 14.13 13.93
N HIS A 446 4.14 14.94 12.89
CA HIS A 446 5.21 15.78 12.34
C HIS A 446 5.74 16.78 13.37
N LYS A 447 4.85 17.38 14.17
CA LYS A 447 5.22 18.28 15.27
C LYS A 447 6.06 17.61 16.35
N SER A 448 5.92 16.30 16.54
CA SER A 448 6.72 15.57 17.51
C SER A 448 8.16 15.34 17.04
N ILE A 449 8.51 15.60 15.78
CA ILE A 449 9.88 15.43 15.29
C ILE A 449 10.79 16.54 15.87
N ILE A 450 11.83 16.14 16.60
CA ILE A 450 12.87 17.05 17.12
C ILE A 450 13.72 17.54 15.95
N ARG A 451 13.97 18.86 15.91
CA ARG A 451 14.75 19.52 14.85
C ARG A 451 16.24 19.43 15.03
#